data_AF-D8DTD7-F1
#
_entry.id   AF-D8DTD7-F1
#
_cell.length_a   1.000
_cell.length_b   1.000
_cell.length_c   1.000
_cell.angle_alpha   90.00
_cell.angle_beta   90.00
_cell.angle_gamma   90.00
#
_symmetry.space_group_name_H-M   'P 1'
#
loop_
_entity.id
_entity.type
_entity.pdbx_description
1 polymer ?
#
loop_
_entity_poly.entity_id
_entity_poly.type
_entity_poly.pdbx_seq_one_letter_code
_entity_poly.pdbx_strand_id
1 'polypeptide(L)'
;MAKVYEFLANGFEDIEALAPVDILRRGGVEIKTVSITGNEWVETSHGITLKADLKFEDIDSFEDADMLLLPGGMPGSANLNAHDGLKKVLLAQNAAGKRIGAICAAPLILGGLGILKGKKAT
;
A
#
# COMPACT_ATOMS: atom_id res chain seq x y z
N MET A 1 -0.64 -19.97 -0.70
CA MET A 1 -1.76 -19.00 -0.68
C MET A 1 -1.16 -17.67 -1.08
N ALA A 2 -1.84 -16.87 -1.91
CA ALA A 2 -1.24 -15.60 -2.34
C ALA A 2 -1.12 -14.63 -1.15
N LYS A 3 0.00 -13.91 -1.04
CA LYS A 3 0.28 -12.96 0.04
C LYS A 3 0.30 -11.51 -0.46
N VAL A 4 -0.45 -10.64 0.20
CA VAL A 4 -0.63 -9.24 -0.19
C VAL A 4 -0.37 -8.33 0.99
N TYR A 5 0.35 -7.23 0.76
CA TYR A 5 0.49 -6.16 1.75
C TYR A 5 -0.12 -4.87 1.22
N GLU A 6 -0.96 -4.25 2.03
CA GLU A 6 -1.61 -2.97 1.75
C GLU A 6 -1.07 -1.90 2.69
N PHE A 7 -0.39 -0.90 2.13
CA PHE A 7 0.28 0.12 2.93
C PHE A 7 -0.67 1.27 3.28
N LEU A 8 -0.78 1.56 4.56
CA LEU A 8 -1.65 2.59 5.10
C LEU A 8 -0.83 3.74 5.67
N ALA A 9 -1.28 4.97 5.39
CA ALA A 9 -0.72 6.19 5.93
C ALA A 9 -1.86 7.14 6.33
N ASN A 10 -1.65 7.99 7.34
CA ASN A 10 -2.69 8.93 7.75
C ASN A 10 -3.23 9.74 6.55
N GLY A 11 -4.55 9.80 6.42
CA GLY A 11 -5.24 10.46 5.32
C GLY A 11 -5.48 9.60 4.08
N PHE A 12 -5.35 8.27 4.17
CA PHE A 12 -5.74 7.36 3.09
C PHE A 12 -7.27 7.33 2.91
N GLU A 13 -7.76 6.98 1.72
CA GLU A 13 -9.21 6.91 1.44
C GLU A 13 -9.83 5.60 1.95
N ASP A 14 -10.90 5.71 2.75
CA ASP A 14 -11.50 4.64 3.53
C ASP A 14 -11.93 3.43 2.67
N ILE A 15 -12.64 3.69 1.57
CA ILE A 15 -13.23 2.66 0.72
C ILE A 15 -12.14 2.03 -0.15
N GLU A 16 -11.25 2.85 -0.70
CA GLU A 16 -10.16 2.41 -1.56
C GLU A 16 -9.21 1.44 -0.84
N ALA A 17 -9.01 1.60 0.48
CA ALA A 17 -8.20 0.66 1.25
C ALA A 17 -9.02 -0.54 1.79
N LEU A 18 -10.21 -0.30 2.34
CA LEU A 18 -10.93 -1.36 3.05
C LEU A 18 -11.69 -2.31 2.11
N ALA A 19 -12.14 -1.84 0.95
CA ALA A 19 -12.84 -2.70 -0.01
C ALA A 19 -11.93 -3.79 -0.60
N PRO A 20 -10.68 -3.50 -1.06
CA PRO A 20 -9.75 -4.55 -1.46
C PRO A 20 -9.43 -5.53 -0.34
N VAL A 21 -9.21 -5.05 0.90
CA VAL A 21 -8.99 -5.91 2.06
C VAL A 21 -10.14 -6.90 2.28
N ASP A 22 -11.39 -6.42 2.31
CA ASP A 22 -12.57 -7.28 2.50
C ASP A 22 -12.71 -8.32 1.37
N ILE A 23 -12.61 -7.87 0.10
CA ILE A 23 -12.77 -8.75 -1.07
C ILE A 23 -11.68 -9.82 -1.12
N LEU A 24 -10.42 -9.46 -0.90
CA LEU A 24 -9.30 -10.40 -0.93
C LEU A 24 -9.40 -11.43 0.19
N ARG A 25 -9.79 -11.01 1.41
CA ARG A 25 -10.04 -11.93 2.53
C ARG A 25 -11.17 -12.91 2.21
N ARG A 26 -12.28 -12.43 1.62
CA ARG A 26 -13.38 -13.31 1.16
C ARG A 26 -12.93 -14.31 0.10
N GLY A 27 -11.98 -13.91 -0.74
CA GLY A 27 -11.35 -14.77 -1.74
C GLY A 27 -10.31 -15.76 -1.17
N GLY A 28 -10.06 -15.77 0.14
CA GLY A 28 -9.06 -16.63 0.77
C GLY A 28 -7.62 -16.20 0.51
N VAL A 29 -7.38 -14.93 0.17
CA VAL A 29 -6.04 -14.35 0.01
C VAL A 29 -5.54 -13.86 1.37
N GLU A 30 -4.27 -14.12 1.67
CA GLU A 30 -3.61 -13.61 2.87
C GLU A 30 -3.20 -12.15 2.65
N ILE A 31 -4.09 -11.22 2.99
CA ILE A 31 -3.80 -9.78 2.96
C ILE A 31 -3.54 -9.23 4.37
N LYS A 32 -2.47 -8.45 4.51
CA LYS A 32 -2.09 -7.71 5.72
C LYS A 32 -2.06 -6.21 5.44
N THR A 33 -2.72 -5.44 6.29
CA THR A 33 -2.55 -3.98 6.30
C THR A 33 -1.28 -3.60 7.06
N VAL A 34 -0.49 -2.69 6.50
CA VAL A 34 0.82 -2.28 7.02
C VAL A 34 0.84 -0.78 7.21
N SER A 35 0.90 -0.35 8.47
CA SER A 35 1.04 1.07 8.78
C SER A 35 2.46 1.56 8.53
N ILE A 36 2.62 2.68 7.82
CA ILE A 36 3.92 3.36 7.63
C ILE A 36 4.12 4.54 8.60
N THR A 37 3.30 4.65 9.65
CA THR A 37 3.28 5.81 10.55
C THR A 37 4.15 5.63 11.81
N GLY A 38 4.81 4.49 11.97
CA GLY A 38 5.46 4.09 13.24
C GLY A 38 4.47 3.66 14.33
N ASN A 39 3.16 3.62 14.05
CA ASN A 39 2.11 3.18 14.96
C ASN A 39 1.16 2.20 14.26
N GLU A 40 0.52 1.29 15.00
CA GLU A 40 -0.51 0.40 14.47
C GLU A 40 -1.81 1.15 14.12
N TRP A 41 -2.07 2.31 14.73
CA TRP A 41 -3.27 3.10 14.49
C TRP A 41 -3.05 4.10 13.35
N VAL A 42 -3.97 4.10 12.38
CA VAL A 42 -3.95 4.98 11.21
C VAL A 42 -5.31 5.65 11.07
N GLU A 43 -5.32 6.95 10.79
CA GLU A 43 -6.54 7.72 10.56
C GLU A 43 -6.79 7.91 9.06
N THR A 44 -8.02 7.68 8.60
CA THR A 44 -8.43 7.88 7.20
C THR A 44 -8.63 9.36 6.87
N SER A 45 -8.81 9.68 5.58
CA SER A 45 -9.14 11.06 5.14
C SER A 45 -10.44 11.60 5.72
N HIS A 46 -11.34 10.73 6.19
CA HIS A 46 -12.63 11.11 6.79
C HIS A 46 -12.66 10.98 8.32
N GLY A 47 -11.49 10.84 8.97
CA GLY A 47 -11.37 10.85 10.43
C GLY A 47 -11.75 9.52 11.11
N ILE A 48 -11.79 8.41 10.35
CA ILE A 48 -11.97 7.09 10.94
C ILE A 48 -10.60 6.57 11.35
N THR A 49 -10.45 6.17 12.62
CA THR A 49 -9.22 5.52 13.09
C THR A 49 -9.38 4.02 13.08
N LEU A 50 -8.39 3.31 12.53
CA LEU A 50 -8.34 1.86 12.43
C LEU A 50 -6.97 1.32 12.81
N LYS A 51 -6.96 0.08 13.26
CA LYS A 51 -5.74 -0.65 13.60
C LYS A 51 -5.27 -1.45 12.38
N ALA A 52 -4.06 -1.17 11.91
CA ALA A 52 -3.36 -1.98 10.92
C ALA A 52 -2.93 -3.33 11.52
N ASP A 53 -2.79 -4.36 10.67
CA ASP A 53 -2.35 -5.69 11.11
C ASP A 53 -0.88 -5.68 11.55
N LEU A 54 -0.05 -4.84 10.91
CA LEU A 54 1.40 -4.75 11.11
C LEU A 54 1.87 -3.29 11.07
N LYS A 55 3.01 -3.03 11.71
CA LYS A 55 3.82 -1.81 11.49
C LYS A 55 4.92 -2.10 10.48
N PHE A 56 5.23 -1.13 9.63
CA PHE A 56 6.28 -1.27 8.62
C PHE A 56 7.63 -1.61 9.24
N GLU A 57 7.95 -1.03 10.41
CA GLU A 57 9.24 -1.20 11.09
C GLU A 57 9.42 -2.58 11.73
N ASP A 58 8.34 -3.34 11.91
CA ASP A 58 8.38 -4.68 12.52
C ASP A 58 8.57 -5.79 11.46
N ILE A 59 8.68 -5.43 10.19
CA ILE A 59 8.79 -6.38 9.07
C ILE A 59 10.22 -6.37 8.53
N ASP A 60 10.91 -7.49 8.64
CA ASP A 60 12.30 -7.64 8.16
C ASP A 60 12.40 -7.53 6.62
N SER A 61 11.42 -8.08 5.91
CA SER A 61 11.40 -8.10 4.44
C SER A 61 9.99 -8.30 3.89
N PHE A 62 9.74 -7.73 2.71
CA PHE A 62 8.52 -7.91 1.91
C PHE A 62 8.73 -8.82 0.70
N GLU A 63 9.85 -9.54 0.63
CA GLU A 63 10.18 -10.43 -0.50
C GLU A 63 9.18 -11.55 -0.71
N ASP A 64 8.41 -11.91 0.32
CA ASP A 64 7.36 -12.93 0.25
C ASP A 64 6.03 -12.41 -0.33
N ALA A 65 5.92 -11.11 -0.58
CA ALA A 65 4.73 -10.51 -1.19
C ALA A 65 4.54 -10.99 -2.62
N ASP A 66 3.34 -11.45 -2.97
CA ASP A 66 2.91 -11.64 -4.37
C ASP A 66 2.40 -10.33 -4.97
N MET A 67 1.87 -9.43 -4.14
CA MET A 67 1.35 -8.12 -4.53
C MET A 67 1.51 -7.08 -3.41
N LEU A 68 1.80 -5.84 -3.81
CA LEU A 68 1.75 -4.67 -2.94
C LEU A 68 0.59 -3.76 -3.38
N LEU A 69 -0.15 -3.20 -2.42
CA LEU A 69 -1.27 -2.31 -2.66
C LEU A 69 -1.05 -0.93 -2.02
N LEU A 70 -1.46 0.11 -2.76
CA LEU A 70 -1.42 1.51 -2.34
C LEU A 70 -2.81 2.14 -2.55
N PRO A 71 -3.58 2.40 -1.47
CA PRO A 71 -4.81 3.17 -1.56
C PRO A 71 -4.50 4.63 -1.85
N GLY A 72 -5.46 5.34 -2.43
CA GLY A 72 -5.38 6.76 -2.68
C GLY A 72 -5.67 7.60 -1.43
N GLY A 73 -6.40 8.70 -1.64
CA GLY A 73 -6.70 9.68 -0.59
C GLY A 73 -5.55 10.65 -0.32
N MET A 74 -5.91 11.86 0.11
CA MET A 74 -4.95 12.90 0.50
C MET A 74 -5.27 13.35 1.94
N PRO A 75 -4.26 13.48 2.82
CA PRO A 75 -2.82 13.41 2.53
C PRO A 75 -2.20 12.00 2.44
N GLY A 76 -2.98 10.91 2.50
CA GLY A 76 -2.47 9.53 2.56
C GLY A 76 -1.46 9.15 1.47
N SER A 77 -1.80 9.41 0.21
CA SER A 77 -0.90 9.16 -0.93
C SER A 77 0.38 10.00 -0.88
N ALA A 78 0.32 11.23 -0.37
CA ALA A 78 1.51 12.06 -0.18
C ALA A 78 2.41 11.49 0.92
N ASN A 79 1.81 10.99 2.00
CA ASN A 79 2.54 10.36 3.11
C ASN A 79 3.19 9.03 2.66
N LEU A 80 2.47 8.20 1.90
CA LEU A 80 3.05 7.01 1.27
C LEU A 80 4.22 7.37 0.35
N ASN A 81 4.08 8.43 -0.46
CA ASN A 81 5.16 8.90 -1.33
C ASN A 81 6.38 9.41 -0.55
N ALA A 82 6.18 10.03 0.62
CA ALA A 82 7.27 10.56 1.43
C ALA A 82 8.08 9.46 2.15
N HIS A 83 7.57 8.23 2.21
CA HIS A 83 8.19 7.15 2.96
C HIS A 83 9.29 6.42 2.14
N ASP A 84 10.56 6.73 2.42
CA ASP A 84 11.71 6.18 1.70
C ASP A 84 11.81 4.65 1.77
N GLY A 85 11.46 4.06 2.92
CA GLY A 85 11.41 2.60 3.07
C GLY A 85 10.42 1.95 2.11
N LEU A 86 9.24 2.56 1.94
CA LEU A 86 8.19 2.06 1.06
C LEU A 86 8.63 2.19 -0.41
N LYS A 87 9.22 3.32 -0.80
CA LYS A 87 9.78 3.50 -2.14
C LYS A 87 10.79 2.41 -2.51
N LYS A 88 11.69 2.05 -1.59
CA LYS A 88 12.65 0.96 -1.79
C LYS A 88 11.95 -0.38 -2.00
N VAL A 89 10.94 -0.69 -1.18
CA VAL A 89 10.14 -1.92 -1.30
C VAL A 89 9.39 -1.98 -2.64
N LEU A 90 8.78 -0.87 -3.09
CA LEU A 90 8.10 -0.80 -4.39
C LEU A 90 9.06 -1.01 -5.57
N LEU A 91 10.24 -0.40 -5.52
CA LEU A 91 11.27 -0.57 -6.55
C LEU A 91 11.75 -2.03 -6.60
N ALA A 92 11.99 -2.66 -5.45
CA ALA A 92 12.39 -4.07 -5.35
C ALA A 92 11.29 -5.00 -5.89
N GLN A 93 10.03 -4.78 -5.53
CA GLN A 93 8.88 -5.54 -6.02
C GLN A 93 8.77 -5.47 -7.55
N ASN A 94 8.91 -4.26 -8.13
CA ASN A 94 8.90 -4.08 -9.57
C ASN A 94 10.11 -4.73 -10.26
N ALA A 95 11.31 -4.65 -9.67
CA ALA A 95 12.51 -5.28 -10.19
C ALA A 95 12.40 -6.82 -10.19
N ALA A 96 11.71 -7.39 -9.19
CA ALA A 96 11.39 -8.82 -9.13
C ALA A 96 10.26 -9.24 -10.09
N GLY A 97 9.70 -8.32 -10.87
CA GLY A 97 8.60 -8.60 -11.81
C GLY A 97 7.27 -8.92 -11.12
N LYS A 98 7.13 -8.57 -9.84
CA LYS A 98 5.93 -8.85 -9.05
C LYS A 98 4.92 -7.71 -9.12
N ARG A 99 3.69 -7.99 -8.69
CA ARG A 99 2.55 -7.08 -8.89
C ARG A 99 2.57 -5.92 -7.90
N ILE A 100 2.17 -4.75 -8.39
CA ILE A 100 1.91 -3.55 -7.59
C ILE A 100 0.57 -2.98 -8.08
N GLY A 101 -0.37 -2.78 -7.17
CA GLY A 101 -1.63 -2.08 -7.41
C GLY A 101 -1.63 -0.73 -6.72
N ALA A 102 -2.17 0.28 -7.38
CA ALA A 102 -2.36 1.61 -6.84
C ALA A 102 -3.65 2.20 -7.41
N ILE A 103 -4.38 2.99 -6.63
CA ILE A 103 -5.66 3.59 -7.04
C ILE A 103 -5.71 5.09 -6.74
N CYS A 104 -6.48 5.82 -7.55
CA CYS A 104 -6.76 7.25 -7.37
C CYS A 104 -5.50 8.12 -7.40
N ALA A 105 -5.03 8.65 -6.27
CA ALA A 105 -3.83 9.49 -6.20
C ALA A 105 -2.53 8.66 -6.08
N ALA A 106 -2.59 7.43 -5.60
CA ALA A 106 -1.41 6.59 -5.37
C ALA A 106 -0.60 6.20 -6.64
N PRO A 107 -1.19 6.07 -7.86
CA PRO A 107 -0.43 5.86 -9.09
C PRO A 107 0.65 6.94 -9.35
N LEU A 108 0.51 8.15 -8.79
CA LEU A 108 1.55 9.19 -8.86
C LEU A 108 2.86 8.74 -8.22
N ILE A 109 2.81 7.90 -7.18
CA ILE A 109 3.99 7.32 -6.53
C ILE A 109 4.74 6.44 -7.53
N LEU A 110 4.02 5.55 -8.22
CA LEU A 110 4.60 4.65 -9.21
C LEU A 110 5.13 5.42 -10.43
N GLY A 111 4.44 6.48 -10.84
CA GLY A 111 4.89 7.40 -11.88
C GLY A 111 6.20 8.10 -11.51
N GLY A 112 6.28 8.66 -10.30
CA GLY A 112 7.47 9.32 -9.78
C GLY A 112 8.68 8.40 -9.62
N LEU A 113 8.44 7.10 -9.36
CA LEU A 113 9.48 6.06 -9.31
C LEU A 113 9.87 5.52 -10.70
N GLY A 114 9.22 5.97 -11.79
CA GLY A 114 9.47 5.50 -13.15
C GLY A 114 8.94 4.09 -13.44
N ILE A 115 8.22 3.46 -12.50
CA ILE A 115 7.64 2.11 -12.62
C ILE A 115 6.62 2.02 -13.76
N LEU A 116 5.97 3.14 -14.06
CA LEU A 116 4.95 3.26 -15.10
C LEU A 116 5.50 3.66 -16.48
N LYS A 117 6.82 3.82 -16.64
CA LYS A 117 7.41 4.22 -17.94
C LYS A 117 7.05 3.21 -19.04
N GLY A 118 6.40 3.70 -20.10
CA GLY A 118 5.94 2.86 -21.22
C GLY A 118 4.72 2.00 -20.90
N LYS A 119 4.05 2.23 -19.76
CA LYS A 119 2.82 1.53 -19.37
C LYS A 119 1.63 2.48 -19.45
N LYS A 120 0.44 1.93 -19.67
CA LYS A 120 -0.82 2.66 -19.49
C LYS A 120 -1.24 2.57 -18.02
N ALA A 121 -1.58 3.69 -17.42
CA ALA A 121 -2.08 3.77 -16.04
C ALA A 121 -3.23 4.77 -15.95
N THR A 122 -4.10 4.59 -14.95
CA THR A 122 -5.19 5.48 -14.54
C THR A 122 -5.32 5.45 -13.02
#